data_AF-A0A939UA16-F1
#
_entry.id   AF-A0A939UA16-F1
#
_cell.length_a   1.000
_cell.length_b   1.000
_cell.length_c   1.000
_cell.angle_alpha   90.00
_cell.angle_beta   90.00
_cell.angle_gamma   90.00
#
_symmetry.space_group_name_H-M   'P 1'
#
loop_
_entity.id
_entity.type
_entity.pdbx_description
1 polymer ?
#
loop_
_entity_poly.entity_id
_entity_poly.type
_entity_poly.pdbx_seq_one_letter_code
_entity_poly.pdbx_strand_id
1 'polypeptide(L)'
;VQTLTEAHSAVLLPGADRAALEAQLRSLFENVDGSLPAVEERNIRQMLLDAIPQELDVPCDNAISLARALYAYALMADIPGAGTPAFDRSGTIKKLLACRADDGGFAWFAGMPSSPIVTAVVLRLLHGLGIVDEAAAVQYLDKEYFRSGKAYWWRCLSMEQYLHTRSFFPEVPFKEKTTAAFRKAAKAYLVPKKARGLNGLIAAKARRVQTLDNLLSLDGGTQLASKLGIKLGTEKKLRKSLAADVASLVEYAQPHRHGGIYYPNAVMPWRGLLETELDAHCALIAIMDKFGHADIANGIRLWIMLQKETQDWKSGSGYLEALAAVLNGPASVLETKVLALKSTYTVPFEEVKAAGNEMSVAVAPEGASDVKIGDRVKIRARLTSVENRSFVKVTIPFGAGLVPVNQISGYRWGYYRNVLNDRIELWYEVFPEEKTEIVEEFYATRAGSFQAPVATIVCEYAPHYRANDAWNGRLEISAE
;
A
#
# COMPACT_ATOMS: atom_id res chain seq x y z
N VAL A 1 -31.52 11.48 19.68
CA VAL A 1 -30.12 11.80 20.03
C VAL A 1 -29.21 10.75 19.41
N GLN A 2 -28.01 11.13 18.97
CA GLN A 2 -27.00 10.25 18.41
C GLN A 2 -25.71 10.40 19.18
N THR A 3 -25.01 9.29 19.43
CA THR A 3 -23.63 9.33 19.89
C THR A 3 -22.72 9.39 18.66
N LEU A 4 -21.93 10.46 18.58
CA LEU A 4 -20.97 10.71 17.51
C LEU A 4 -19.57 10.82 18.09
N THR A 5 -18.59 10.65 17.21
CA THR A 5 -17.19 10.89 17.53
C THR A 5 -16.65 11.86 16.49
N GLU A 6 -16.06 12.96 16.96
CA GLU A 6 -15.19 13.83 16.17
C GLU A 6 -13.75 13.53 16.51
N ALA A 7 -12.91 13.55 15.48
CA ALA A 7 -11.49 13.37 15.64
C ALA A 7 -10.76 14.12 14.54
N HIS A 8 -9.64 14.75 14.91
CA HIS A 8 -8.76 15.46 13.99
C HIS A 8 -7.33 15.04 14.27
N SER A 9 -6.53 14.90 13.22
CA SER A 9 -5.12 14.55 13.33
C SER A 9 -4.25 15.43 12.45
N ALA A 10 -3.00 15.61 12.85
CA ALA A 10 -1.98 16.22 12.01
C ALA A 10 -0.58 15.72 12.37
N VAL A 11 0.29 15.80 11.37
CA VAL A 11 1.69 15.42 11.46
C VAL A 11 2.48 16.52 12.17
N LEU A 12 3.15 16.17 13.25
CA LEU A 12 4.09 17.01 13.96
C LEU A 12 5.50 16.68 13.49
N LEU A 13 6.01 17.50 12.58
CA LEU A 13 7.40 17.43 12.13
C LEU A 13 8.37 17.91 13.22
N PRO A 14 9.62 17.44 13.22
CA PRO A 14 10.63 17.94 14.17
C PRO A 14 10.81 19.45 14.07
N GLY A 15 10.84 20.11 15.23
CA GLY A 15 10.98 21.57 15.31
C GLY A 15 9.72 22.37 14.95
N ALA A 16 8.61 21.71 14.58
CA ALA A 16 7.33 22.39 14.39
C ALA A 16 6.73 22.84 15.73
N ASP A 17 5.95 23.93 15.70
CA ASP A 17 5.26 24.45 16.87
C ASP A 17 4.08 23.53 17.25
N ARG A 18 4.33 22.69 18.26
CA ARG A 18 3.33 21.76 18.82
C ARG A 18 2.09 22.50 19.31
N ALA A 19 2.25 23.66 19.95
CA ALA A 19 1.13 24.39 20.54
C ALA A 19 0.25 25.03 19.46
N ALA A 20 0.87 25.59 18.40
CA ALA A 20 0.14 26.10 17.25
C ALA A 20 -0.64 24.99 16.52
N LEU A 21 -0.02 23.82 16.33
CA LEU A 21 -0.68 22.67 15.69
C LEU A 21 -1.84 22.14 16.54
N GLU A 22 -1.66 22.03 17.85
CA GLU A 22 -2.72 21.65 18.77
C GLU A 22 -3.88 22.65 18.72
N ALA A 23 -3.60 23.96 18.78
CA ALA A 23 -4.62 25.00 18.69
C ALA A 23 -5.41 24.93 17.37
N GLN A 24 -4.71 24.68 16.26
CA GLN A 24 -5.35 24.45 14.96
C GLN A 24 -6.31 23.25 15.01
N LEU A 25 -5.87 22.09 15.51
CA LEU A 25 -6.69 20.88 15.62
C LEU A 25 -7.93 21.10 16.52
N ARG A 26 -7.77 21.83 17.63
CA ARG A 26 -8.89 22.16 18.51
C ARG A 26 -9.93 23.05 17.83
N SER A 27 -9.51 23.94 16.92
CA SER A 27 -10.43 24.82 16.19
C SER A 27 -11.29 24.11 15.14
N LEU A 28 -10.99 22.84 14.82
CA LEU A 28 -11.72 22.06 13.81
C LEU A 28 -12.95 21.31 14.36
N PHE A 29 -13.10 21.23 15.69
CA PHE A 29 -14.27 20.58 16.30
C PHE A 29 -15.52 21.45 16.12
N GLU A 30 -16.61 20.84 15.64
CA GLU A 30 -17.83 21.56 15.22
C GLU A 30 -19.02 21.32 16.15
N ASN A 31 -19.12 20.10 16.70
CA ASN A 31 -20.23 19.67 17.55
C ASN A 31 -19.87 19.55 19.04
N VAL A 32 -18.60 19.73 19.40
CA VAL A 32 -18.13 19.67 20.79
C VAL A 32 -17.08 20.76 21.02
N ASP A 33 -16.99 21.25 22.26
CA ASP A 33 -15.93 22.18 22.64
C ASP A 33 -14.55 21.52 22.41
N GLY A 34 -13.77 22.10 21.49
CA GLY A 34 -12.44 21.64 21.10
C GLY A 34 -11.40 21.66 22.23
N SER A 35 -11.70 22.27 23.38
CA SER A 35 -10.85 22.17 24.58
C SER A 35 -10.99 20.84 25.34
N LEU A 36 -12.10 20.12 25.17
CA LEU A 36 -12.41 18.87 25.89
C LEU A 36 -11.62 17.63 25.42
N PRO A 37 -11.37 17.40 24.11
CA PRO A 37 -10.61 16.25 23.65
C PRO A 37 -9.20 16.21 24.26
N ALA A 38 -8.80 15.04 24.75
CA ALA A 38 -7.41 14.76 25.11
C ALA A 38 -6.55 14.65 23.84
N VAL A 39 -5.31 15.13 23.93
CA VAL A 39 -4.32 15.00 22.86
C VAL A 39 -3.61 13.68 23.01
N GLU A 40 -3.74 12.81 22.02
CA GLU A 40 -2.94 11.61 21.87
C GLU A 40 -1.76 11.93 20.95
N GLU A 41 -0.55 11.65 21.41
CA GLU A 41 0.67 11.82 20.62
C GLU A 41 1.23 10.44 20.32
N ARG A 42 1.25 10.07 19.04
CA ARG A 42 1.78 8.79 18.58
C ARG A 42 3.15 8.98 17.97
N ASN A 43 4.12 8.25 18.50
CA ASN A 43 5.44 8.16 17.90
C ASN A 43 5.40 7.12 16.78
N ILE A 44 5.64 7.57 15.54
CA ILE A 44 5.50 6.69 14.38
C ILE A 44 6.60 5.61 14.37
N ARG A 45 7.81 5.88 14.87
CA ARG A 45 8.85 4.85 15.03
C ARG A 45 8.39 3.73 15.94
N GLN A 46 7.70 4.02 17.04
CA GLN A 46 7.17 2.97 17.91
C GLN A 46 6.06 2.16 17.22
N MET A 47 5.15 2.83 16.49
CA MET A 47 4.11 2.13 15.71
C MET A 47 4.71 1.17 14.67
N LEU A 48 5.84 1.57 14.08
CA LEU A 48 6.60 0.76 13.14
C LEU A 48 7.24 -0.46 13.80
N LEU A 49 7.81 -0.30 15.00
CA LEU A 49 8.37 -1.41 15.79
C LEU A 49 7.28 -2.39 16.28
N ASP A 50 6.13 -1.88 16.70
CA ASP A 50 5.00 -2.69 17.20
C ASP A 50 4.37 -3.58 16.12
N ALA A 51 4.55 -3.22 14.85
CA ALA A 51 4.01 -3.97 13.72
C ALA A 51 4.93 -5.11 13.25
N ILE A 52 6.23 -5.10 13.56
CA ILE A 52 7.16 -6.17 13.15
C ILE A 52 6.82 -7.54 13.75
N PRO A 53 6.49 -7.66 15.05
CA PRO A 53 6.14 -8.94 15.65
C PRO A 53 4.99 -9.66 14.92
N GLN A 54 4.09 -8.92 14.27
CA GLN A 54 2.97 -9.50 13.51
C GLN A 54 3.46 -10.23 12.25
N GLU A 55 4.57 -9.81 11.66
CA GLU A 55 5.16 -10.43 10.46
C GLU A 55 5.97 -11.71 10.77
N LEU A 56 6.25 -11.97 12.04
CA LEU A 56 6.86 -13.23 12.48
C LEU A 56 5.82 -14.35 12.61
N ASP A 57 4.53 -14.02 12.67
CA ASP A 57 3.47 -15.01 12.62
C ASP A 57 3.40 -15.58 11.19
N VAL A 58 3.53 -16.91 11.09
CA VAL A 58 3.53 -17.61 9.81
C VAL A 58 2.14 -18.20 9.61
N PRO A 59 1.24 -17.54 8.85
CA PRO A 59 -0.14 -17.99 8.73
C PRO A 59 -0.25 -19.34 7.99
N CYS A 60 0.75 -19.68 7.18
CA CYS A 60 0.84 -20.98 6.51
C CYS A 60 2.28 -21.29 6.04
N ASP A 61 2.56 -22.59 5.90
CA ASP A 61 3.88 -23.14 5.53
C ASP A 61 4.21 -23.00 4.02
N ASN A 62 3.86 -21.88 3.40
CA ASN A 62 4.27 -21.58 2.02
C ASN A 62 5.62 -20.85 1.99
N ALA A 63 6.39 -21.01 0.90
CA ALA A 63 7.74 -20.47 0.78
C ALA A 63 7.82 -18.94 0.95
N ILE A 64 6.79 -18.19 0.52
CA ILE A 64 6.76 -16.72 0.61
C ILE A 64 6.58 -16.30 2.07
N SER A 65 5.59 -16.84 2.77
CA SER A 65 5.35 -16.54 4.19
C SER A 65 6.55 -16.93 5.06
N LEU A 66 7.16 -18.08 4.80
CA LEU A 66 8.35 -18.55 5.52
C LEU A 66 9.57 -17.65 5.27
N ALA A 67 9.85 -17.29 4.00
CA ALA A 67 10.96 -16.41 3.66
C ALA A 67 10.79 -15.01 4.27
N ARG A 68 9.57 -14.49 4.30
CA ARG A 68 9.26 -13.20 4.93
C ARG A 68 9.49 -13.21 6.43
N ALA A 69 9.01 -14.22 7.13
CA ALA A 69 9.22 -14.33 8.58
C ALA A 69 10.73 -14.41 8.92
N LEU A 70 11.50 -15.14 8.11
CA LEU A 70 12.96 -15.19 8.24
C LEU A 70 13.62 -13.84 7.97
N TYR A 71 13.15 -13.10 6.97
CA TYR A 71 13.63 -11.74 6.69
C TYR A 71 13.26 -10.76 7.82
N ALA A 72 12.03 -10.82 8.34
CA ALA A 72 11.57 -10.02 9.48
C ALA A 72 12.43 -10.27 10.72
N TYR A 73 12.76 -11.54 10.98
CA TYR A 73 13.63 -11.91 12.09
C TYR A 73 15.04 -11.35 11.92
N ALA A 74 15.62 -11.43 10.72
CA ALA A 74 16.93 -10.85 10.44
C ALA A 74 16.92 -9.32 10.61
N LEU A 75 15.90 -8.65 10.07
CA LEU A 75 15.74 -7.21 10.19
C LEU A 75 15.65 -6.75 11.65
N MET A 76 14.88 -7.44 12.50
CA MET A 76 14.78 -7.13 13.93
C MET A 76 16.11 -7.21 14.66
N ALA A 77 16.93 -8.20 14.32
CA ALA A 77 18.24 -8.37 14.94
C ALA A 77 19.19 -7.21 14.62
N ASP A 78 19.02 -6.57 13.46
CA ASP A 78 19.83 -5.44 13.01
C ASP A 78 19.33 -4.08 13.54
N ILE A 79 18.11 -4.00 14.09
CA ILE A 79 17.55 -2.74 14.61
C ILE A 79 17.95 -2.52 16.09
N PRO A 80 18.72 -1.46 16.40
CA PRO A 80 19.10 -1.17 17.79
C PRO A 80 17.88 -0.93 18.68
N GLY A 81 17.77 -1.71 19.75
CA GLY A 81 16.71 -1.57 20.77
C GLY A 81 15.41 -2.33 20.48
N ALA A 82 15.30 -3.03 19.35
CA ALA A 82 14.10 -3.83 19.03
C ALA A 82 13.98 -5.13 19.84
N GLY A 83 15.07 -5.56 20.50
CA GLY A 83 15.16 -6.84 21.20
C GLY A 83 15.23 -8.03 20.23
N THR A 84 15.48 -9.23 20.75
CA THR A 84 15.43 -10.47 19.95
C THR A 84 14.08 -11.15 20.17
N PRO A 85 13.18 -11.18 19.18
CA PRO A 85 11.87 -11.78 19.35
C PRO A 85 11.97 -13.31 19.47
N ALA A 86 11.06 -13.90 20.25
CA ALA A 86 10.92 -15.36 20.32
C ALA A 86 10.39 -15.88 18.97
N PHE A 87 11.22 -16.63 18.25
CA PHE A 87 10.90 -17.14 16.92
C PHE A 87 11.62 -18.47 16.66
N ASP A 88 10.89 -19.49 16.18
CA ASP A 88 11.48 -20.78 15.78
C ASP A 88 12.19 -20.65 14.42
N ARG A 89 13.35 -20.00 14.45
CA ARG A 89 14.17 -19.78 13.26
C ARG A 89 14.58 -21.09 12.58
N SER A 90 15.06 -22.06 13.35
CA SER A 90 15.56 -23.33 12.81
C SER A 90 14.43 -24.17 12.19
N GLY A 91 13.27 -24.26 12.84
CA GLY A 91 12.10 -24.94 12.29
C GLY A 91 11.58 -24.25 11.03
N THR A 92 11.56 -22.91 11.01
CA THR A 92 11.14 -22.14 9.84
C THR A 92 12.09 -22.33 8.65
N ILE A 93 13.40 -22.31 8.87
CA ILE A 93 14.40 -22.64 7.83
C ILE A 93 14.15 -24.04 7.27
N LYS A 94 13.91 -25.03 8.14
CA LYS A 94 13.64 -26.41 7.71
C LYS A 94 12.39 -26.50 6.82
N LYS A 95 11.31 -25.81 7.19
CA LYS A 95 10.07 -25.73 6.40
C LYS A 95 10.29 -25.04 5.06
N LEU A 96 11.05 -23.94 5.03
CA LEU A 96 11.38 -23.24 3.79
C LEU A 96 12.19 -24.13 2.85
N LEU A 97 13.22 -24.80 3.37
CA LEU A 97 14.07 -25.68 2.58
C LEU A 97 13.30 -26.92 2.07
N ALA A 98 12.24 -27.34 2.74
CA ALA A 98 11.32 -28.36 2.23
C ALA A 98 10.51 -27.91 1.00
N CYS A 99 10.42 -26.60 0.74
CA CYS A 99 9.84 -26.04 -0.48
C CYS A 99 10.84 -25.96 -1.65
N ARG A 100 12.13 -26.26 -1.41
CA ARG A 100 13.16 -26.31 -2.47
C ARG A 100 13.11 -27.67 -3.17
N ALA A 101 13.07 -27.68 -4.49
CA ALA A 101 13.20 -28.91 -5.27
C ALA A 101 14.66 -29.19 -5.68
N ASP A 102 14.91 -30.39 -6.20
CA ASP A 102 16.24 -30.83 -6.64
C ASP A 102 16.80 -30.02 -7.82
N ASP A 103 15.94 -29.29 -8.54
CA ASP A 103 16.34 -28.40 -9.63
C ASP A 103 16.95 -27.07 -9.13
N GLY A 104 16.93 -26.83 -7.81
CA GLY A 104 17.44 -25.63 -7.13
C GLY A 104 16.39 -24.53 -6.97
N GLY A 105 15.22 -24.66 -7.60
CA GLY A 105 14.11 -23.72 -7.49
C GLY A 105 13.28 -23.94 -6.23
N PHE A 106 12.46 -22.94 -5.91
CA PHE A 106 11.47 -22.99 -4.84
C PHE A 106 10.06 -23.10 -5.39
N ALA A 107 9.27 -23.97 -4.78
CA ALA A 107 7.86 -24.14 -5.04
C ALA A 107 7.01 -23.33 -4.05
N TRP A 108 5.71 -23.19 -4.32
CA TRP A 108 4.81 -22.47 -3.42
C TRP A 108 4.65 -23.20 -2.08
N PHE A 109 4.41 -24.51 -2.13
CA PHE A 109 4.38 -25.42 -0.98
C PHE A 109 5.32 -26.60 -1.21
N ALA A 110 5.72 -27.26 -0.13
CA ALA A 110 6.48 -28.51 -0.21
C ALA A 110 5.77 -29.56 -1.09
N GLY A 111 6.54 -30.24 -1.94
CA GLY A 111 6.04 -31.24 -2.88
C GLY A 111 5.43 -30.71 -4.18
N MET A 112 5.32 -29.38 -4.35
CA MET A 112 4.90 -28.78 -5.63
C MET A 112 6.10 -28.58 -6.57
N PRO A 113 5.86 -28.41 -7.89
CA PRO A 113 6.91 -28.01 -8.83
C PRO A 113 7.47 -26.62 -8.54
N SER A 114 8.77 -26.44 -8.79
CA SER A 114 9.44 -25.14 -8.68
C SER A 114 8.79 -24.07 -9.54
N SER A 115 8.79 -22.84 -9.02
CA SER A 115 8.20 -21.67 -9.65
C SER A 115 9.23 -20.54 -9.78
N PRO A 116 9.45 -19.98 -10.98
CA PRO A 116 10.39 -18.87 -11.17
C PRO A 116 10.05 -17.62 -10.37
N ILE A 117 8.75 -17.29 -10.24
CA ILE A 117 8.33 -16.11 -9.48
C ILE A 117 8.57 -16.31 -7.97
N VAL A 118 8.28 -17.49 -7.43
CA VAL A 118 8.53 -17.80 -6.01
C VAL A 118 10.02 -17.81 -5.74
N THR A 119 10.81 -18.44 -6.61
CA THR A 119 12.27 -18.49 -6.49
C THR A 119 12.87 -17.08 -6.51
N ALA A 120 12.39 -16.18 -7.37
CA ALA A 120 12.85 -14.79 -7.41
C ALA A 120 12.50 -14.02 -6.12
N VAL A 121 11.32 -14.23 -5.54
CA VAL A 121 10.93 -13.64 -4.26
C VAL A 121 11.82 -14.15 -3.12
N VAL A 122 12.08 -15.45 -3.06
CA VAL A 122 12.96 -16.06 -2.04
C VAL A 122 14.39 -15.51 -2.17
N LEU A 123 14.93 -15.44 -3.38
CA LEU A 123 16.25 -14.85 -3.64
C LEU A 123 16.31 -13.39 -3.21
N ARG A 124 15.27 -12.59 -3.51
CA ARG A 124 15.23 -11.18 -3.14
C ARG A 124 15.23 -10.99 -1.62
N LEU A 125 14.35 -11.68 -0.90
CA LEU A 125 14.19 -11.51 0.54
C LEU A 125 15.36 -12.06 1.34
N LEU A 126 15.93 -13.18 0.92
CA LEU A 126 16.95 -13.89 1.68
C LEU A 126 18.37 -13.65 1.16
N HIS A 127 18.54 -12.67 0.27
CA HIS A 127 19.83 -12.36 -0.30
C HIS A 127 20.87 -12.05 0.78
N GLY A 128 22.02 -12.72 0.75
CA GLY A 128 23.12 -12.47 1.68
C GLY A 128 22.90 -12.98 3.11
N LEU A 129 21.73 -13.55 3.45
CA LEU A 129 21.45 -14.09 4.78
C LEU A 129 22.04 -15.50 5.02
N GLY A 130 22.62 -16.12 3.99
CA GLY A 130 23.23 -17.45 4.07
C GLY A 130 22.24 -18.58 4.39
N ILE A 131 20.94 -18.38 4.15
CA ILE A 131 19.88 -19.36 4.44
C ILE A 131 19.66 -20.30 3.24
N VAL A 132 19.79 -19.80 2.03
CA VAL A 132 19.49 -20.53 0.78
C VAL A 132 20.73 -20.67 -0.09
N ASP A 133 20.76 -21.71 -0.91
CA ASP A 133 21.75 -21.86 -1.98
C ASP A 133 21.38 -20.95 -3.16
N GLU A 134 21.85 -19.70 -3.10
CA GLU A 134 21.56 -18.68 -4.11
C GLU A 134 22.07 -19.09 -5.49
N ALA A 135 23.24 -19.73 -5.57
CA ALA A 135 23.82 -20.16 -6.84
C ALA A 135 22.96 -21.21 -7.55
N ALA A 136 22.42 -22.19 -6.81
CA ALA A 136 21.50 -23.18 -7.36
C ALA A 136 20.19 -22.53 -7.83
N ALA A 137 19.61 -21.64 -7.02
CA ALA A 137 18.36 -20.94 -7.36
C ALA A 137 18.51 -20.01 -8.58
N VAL A 138 19.63 -19.28 -8.70
CA VAL A 138 19.93 -18.45 -9.87
C VAL A 138 20.12 -19.31 -11.13
N GLN A 139 20.80 -20.45 -11.02
CA GLN A 139 20.97 -21.38 -12.13
C GLN A 139 19.64 -22.01 -12.58
N TYR A 140 18.73 -22.27 -11.63
CA TYR A 140 17.35 -22.67 -11.94
C TYR A 140 16.63 -21.58 -12.77
N LEU A 141 16.69 -20.32 -12.33
CA LEU A 141 16.06 -19.20 -13.06
C LEU A 141 16.64 -19.03 -14.47
N ASP A 142 17.96 -19.13 -14.62
CA ASP A 142 18.64 -19.07 -15.91
C ASP A 142 18.12 -20.17 -16.86
N LYS A 143 18.13 -21.43 -16.40
CA LYS A 143 17.62 -22.57 -17.19
C LYS A 143 16.15 -22.38 -17.59
N GLU A 144 15.30 -21.99 -16.65
CA GLU A 144 13.87 -21.92 -16.88
C GLU A 144 13.47 -20.72 -17.75
N TYR A 145 14.22 -19.62 -17.67
CA TYR A 145 13.99 -18.47 -18.55
C TYR A 145 14.35 -18.78 -20.02
N PHE A 146 15.42 -19.56 -20.27
CA PHE A 146 15.90 -19.91 -21.61
C PHE A 146 15.40 -21.26 -22.15
N ARG A 147 14.58 -22.00 -21.38
CA ARG A 147 13.99 -23.27 -21.81
C ARG A 147 13.15 -23.11 -23.10
N SER A 148 13.33 -24.06 -24.03
CA SER A 148 12.51 -24.17 -25.25
C SER A 148 11.11 -24.71 -24.95
N GLY A 149 10.09 -24.24 -25.68
CA GLY A 149 8.73 -24.78 -25.57
C GLY A 149 7.99 -24.33 -24.30
N LYS A 150 8.00 -23.03 -23.99
CA LYS A 150 7.26 -22.46 -22.85
C LYS A 150 5.78 -22.76 -22.99
N ALA A 151 5.24 -23.61 -22.12
CA ALA A 151 3.85 -24.03 -22.19
C ALA A 151 2.86 -22.90 -21.78
N TYR A 152 3.25 -22.02 -20.85
CA TYR A 152 2.36 -21.00 -20.30
C TYR A 152 3.09 -19.73 -19.85
N TRP A 153 2.48 -18.57 -20.13
CA TRP A 153 3.05 -17.24 -19.83
C TRP A 153 3.13 -16.93 -18.33
N TRP A 154 2.21 -17.48 -17.52
CA TRP A 154 2.21 -17.32 -16.05
C TRP A 154 3.30 -18.11 -15.31
N ARG A 155 4.05 -18.98 -16.00
CA ARG A 155 5.18 -19.74 -15.42
C ARG A 155 6.52 -19.01 -15.56
N CYS A 156 6.57 -17.81 -16.12
CA CYS A 156 7.83 -17.14 -16.44
C CYS A 156 7.88 -15.72 -15.87
N LEU A 157 9.07 -15.32 -15.44
CA LEU A 157 9.39 -13.91 -15.20
C LEU A 157 9.32 -13.14 -16.52
N SER A 158 8.89 -11.88 -16.45
CA SER A 158 9.10 -10.95 -17.57
C SER A 158 10.60 -10.78 -17.82
N MET A 159 11.00 -10.28 -19.00
CA MET A 159 12.41 -10.01 -19.27
C MET A 159 13.00 -9.03 -18.25
N GLU A 160 12.24 -8.00 -17.91
CA GLU A 160 12.63 -6.95 -16.97
C GLU A 160 12.80 -7.51 -15.55
N GLN A 161 11.88 -8.37 -15.10
CA GLN A 161 11.96 -9.05 -13.79
C GLN A 161 13.14 -10.02 -13.73
N TYR A 162 13.36 -10.78 -14.81
CA TYR A 162 14.49 -11.71 -14.91
C TYR A 162 15.83 -10.95 -14.89
N LEU A 163 15.99 -9.92 -15.70
CA LEU A 163 17.21 -9.12 -15.75
C LEU A 163 17.51 -8.46 -14.40
N HIS A 164 16.48 -7.94 -13.73
CA HIS A 164 16.60 -7.33 -12.41
C HIS A 164 17.05 -8.36 -11.37
N THR A 165 16.33 -9.47 -11.22
CA THR A 165 16.68 -10.55 -10.28
C THR A 165 18.09 -11.08 -10.55
N ARG A 166 18.42 -11.31 -11.83
CA ARG A 166 19.72 -11.85 -12.23
C ARG A 166 20.88 -10.88 -12.00
N SER A 167 20.61 -9.56 -11.96
CA SER A 167 21.64 -8.53 -11.77
C SER A 167 22.22 -8.50 -10.37
N PHE A 168 21.53 -9.04 -9.36
CA PHE A 168 22.03 -9.15 -7.98
C PHE A 168 23.13 -10.21 -7.81
N PHE A 169 23.23 -11.15 -8.76
CA PHE A 169 24.10 -12.33 -8.66
C PHE A 169 25.11 -12.45 -9.82
N PRO A 170 25.79 -11.38 -10.26
CA PRO A 170 26.65 -11.40 -11.44
C PRO A 170 27.82 -12.39 -11.35
N GLU A 171 28.27 -12.71 -10.14
CA GLU A 171 29.30 -13.70 -9.82
C GLU A 171 28.87 -15.14 -10.12
N VAL A 172 27.58 -15.45 -10.06
CA VAL A 172 27.08 -16.78 -10.43
C VAL A 172 27.37 -17.02 -11.92
N PRO A 173 28.03 -18.13 -12.31
CA PRO A 173 28.38 -18.36 -13.71
C PRO A 173 27.15 -18.47 -14.62
N PHE A 174 27.02 -17.53 -15.56
CA PHE A 174 25.99 -17.57 -16.60
C PHE A 174 26.35 -18.60 -17.70
N LYS A 175 25.63 -19.73 -17.73
CA LYS A 175 25.89 -20.90 -18.60
C LYS A 175 24.98 -20.97 -19.84
N GLU A 176 23.91 -20.19 -19.88
CA GLU A 176 22.87 -20.33 -20.90
C GLU A 176 23.26 -19.73 -22.25
N LYS A 177 22.75 -20.33 -23.33
CA LYS A 177 22.93 -19.81 -24.70
C LYS A 177 21.85 -18.77 -24.99
N THR A 178 22.21 -17.49 -24.98
CA THR A 178 21.26 -16.43 -25.33
C THR A 178 20.92 -16.42 -26.83
N THR A 179 19.67 -16.08 -27.18
CA THR A 179 19.26 -15.87 -28.58
C THR A 179 19.62 -14.45 -29.04
N ALA A 180 19.72 -14.24 -30.36
CA ALA A 180 19.93 -12.91 -30.91
C ALA A 180 18.76 -11.96 -30.61
N ALA A 181 17.53 -12.49 -30.64
CA ALA A 181 16.32 -11.74 -30.30
C ALA A 181 16.35 -11.26 -28.85
N PHE A 182 16.69 -12.14 -27.90
CA PHE A 182 16.83 -11.77 -26.49
C PHE A 182 17.88 -10.68 -26.29
N ARG A 183 19.10 -10.86 -26.84
CA ARG A 183 20.17 -9.84 -26.71
C ARG A 183 19.76 -8.49 -27.28
N LYS A 184 18.98 -8.48 -28.36
CA LYS A 184 18.44 -7.24 -28.95
C LYS A 184 17.43 -6.57 -28.01
N ALA A 185 16.52 -7.35 -27.42
CA ALA A 185 15.51 -6.86 -26.49
C ALA A 185 16.13 -6.35 -25.18
N ALA A 186 17.02 -7.14 -24.55
CA ALA A 186 17.72 -6.75 -23.32
C ALA A 186 18.53 -5.46 -23.51
N LYS A 187 19.24 -5.34 -24.63
CA LYS A 187 19.97 -4.11 -24.99
C LYS A 187 19.02 -2.92 -25.21
N ALA A 188 17.89 -3.11 -25.87
CA ALA A 188 16.91 -2.05 -26.11
C ALA A 188 16.28 -1.56 -24.79
N TYR A 189 16.05 -2.46 -23.84
CA TYR A 189 15.55 -2.14 -22.50
C TYR A 189 16.59 -1.40 -21.65
N LEU A 190 17.80 -1.95 -21.50
CA LEU A 190 18.85 -1.42 -20.61
C LEU A 190 19.50 -0.13 -21.14
N VAL A 191 19.77 -0.05 -22.45
CA VAL A 191 20.47 1.07 -23.08
C VAL A 191 19.71 1.57 -24.32
N PRO A 192 18.48 2.10 -24.14
CA PRO A 192 17.64 2.56 -25.25
C PRO A 192 18.31 3.68 -26.05
N LYS A 193 18.10 3.69 -27.36
CA LYS A 193 18.72 4.68 -28.29
C LYS A 193 17.80 5.83 -28.71
N LYS A 194 16.53 5.53 -29.03
CA LYS A 194 15.57 6.50 -29.60
C LYS A 194 14.52 6.88 -28.54
N ALA A 195 13.53 6.02 -28.34
CA ALA A 195 12.58 6.14 -27.23
C ALA A 195 13.09 5.33 -26.04
N ARG A 196 13.15 5.94 -24.84
CA ARG A 196 13.49 5.23 -23.60
C ARG A 196 12.36 4.34 -23.10
N GLY A 197 11.12 4.63 -23.49
CA GLY A 197 9.91 4.01 -22.97
C GLY A 197 9.66 4.34 -21.50
N LEU A 198 8.68 3.66 -20.90
CA LEU A 198 8.37 3.72 -19.46
C LEU A 198 7.86 5.08 -18.94
N ASN A 199 7.36 5.97 -19.80
CA ASN A 199 6.73 7.22 -19.36
C ASN A 199 5.53 6.89 -18.46
N GLY A 200 5.51 7.46 -17.25
CA GLY A 200 4.51 7.16 -16.22
C GLY A 200 4.65 5.78 -15.55
N LEU A 201 5.63 4.95 -15.93
CA LEU A 201 5.87 3.63 -15.32
C LEU A 201 7.01 3.69 -14.31
N ILE A 202 6.73 4.27 -13.14
CA ILE A 202 7.73 4.62 -12.12
C ILE A 202 8.45 3.38 -11.58
N ALA A 203 7.73 2.33 -11.14
CA ALA A 203 8.35 1.09 -10.66
C ALA A 203 9.24 0.41 -11.72
N ALA A 204 8.83 0.46 -13.00
CA ALA A 204 9.63 -0.10 -14.09
C ALA A 204 10.93 0.70 -14.31
N LYS A 205 10.89 2.03 -14.16
CA LYS A 205 12.10 2.87 -14.19
C LYS A 205 13.02 2.57 -13.02
N ALA A 206 12.49 2.51 -11.80
CA ALA A 206 13.26 2.16 -10.60
C ALA A 206 13.96 0.80 -10.74
N ARG A 207 13.23 -0.22 -11.23
CA ARG A 207 13.79 -1.54 -11.55
C ARG A 207 14.94 -1.45 -12.54
N ARG A 208 14.77 -0.69 -13.63
CA ARG A 208 15.84 -0.51 -14.62
C ARG A 208 17.05 0.16 -14.01
N VAL A 209 16.87 1.19 -13.18
CA VAL A 209 17.97 1.87 -12.47
C VAL A 209 18.73 0.89 -11.59
N GLN A 210 18.05 0.13 -10.72
CA GLN A 210 18.70 -0.89 -9.87
C GLN A 210 19.44 -1.94 -10.70
N THR A 211 18.83 -2.41 -11.80
CA THR A 211 19.49 -3.37 -12.71
C THR A 211 20.78 -2.78 -13.30
N LEU A 212 20.74 -1.54 -13.77
CA LEU A 212 21.90 -0.85 -14.35
C LEU A 212 22.99 -0.61 -13.29
N ASP A 213 22.58 -0.25 -12.08
CA ASP A 213 23.44 0.02 -10.94
C ASP A 213 24.17 -1.26 -10.49
N ASN A 214 23.44 -2.36 -10.30
CA ASN A 214 24.02 -3.67 -9.99
C ASN A 214 25.04 -4.10 -11.06
N LEU A 215 24.72 -3.94 -12.35
CA LEU A 215 25.66 -4.27 -13.45
C LEU A 215 26.91 -3.37 -13.49
N LEU A 216 26.88 -2.21 -12.84
CA LEU A 216 27.99 -1.26 -12.77
C LEU A 216 28.80 -1.38 -11.47
N SER A 217 28.13 -1.69 -10.35
CA SER A 217 28.71 -1.67 -9.00
C SER A 217 29.16 -3.03 -8.49
N LEU A 218 28.58 -4.13 -8.97
CA LEU A 218 28.91 -5.48 -8.50
C LEU A 218 29.96 -6.16 -9.38
N ASP A 219 30.82 -6.96 -8.74
CA ASP A 219 31.86 -7.74 -9.41
C ASP A 219 31.25 -8.75 -10.39
N GLY A 220 31.77 -8.81 -11.62
CA GLY A 220 31.18 -9.66 -12.66
C GLY A 220 30.05 -8.99 -13.47
N GLY A 221 29.53 -7.83 -13.02
CA GLY A 221 28.36 -7.17 -13.60
C GLY A 221 28.56 -6.76 -15.06
N THR A 222 29.72 -6.21 -15.41
CA THR A 222 30.03 -5.81 -16.79
C THR A 222 30.20 -7.01 -17.72
N GLN A 223 30.74 -8.13 -17.22
CA GLN A 223 30.84 -9.39 -17.97
C GLN A 223 29.45 -9.97 -18.23
N LEU A 224 28.56 -9.93 -17.23
CA LEU A 224 27.16 -10.32 -17.39
C LEU A 224 26.46 -9.44 -18.43
N ALA A 225 26.59 -8.11 -18.35
CA ALA A 225 26.02 -7.17 -19.33
C ALA A 225 26.49 -7.46 -20.78
N SER A 226 27.75 -7.88 -20.95
CA SER A 226 28.29 -8.31 -22.25
C SER A 226 27.60 -9.56 -22.78
N LYS A 227 27.40 -10.58 -21.93
CA LYS A 227 26.65 -11.80 -22.26
C LYS A 227 25.17 -11.51 -22.59
N LEU A 228 24.59 -10.51 -21.95
CA LEU A 228 23.22 -10.02 -22.19
C LEU A 228 23.09 -9.18 -23.48
N GLY A 229 24.20 -8.81 -24.14
CA GLY A 229 24.20 -8.17 -25.46
C GLY A 229 24.78 -6.75 -25.52
N ILE A 230 25.29 -6.21 -24.42
CA ILE A 230 25.94 -4.90 -24.35
C ILE A 230 27.45 -5.08 -24.39
N LYS A 231 28.02 -5.11 -25.60
CA LYS A 231 29.46 -5.44 -25.81
C LYS A 231 30.40 -4.22 -25.75
N LEU A 232 30.30 -3.31 -26.72
CA LEU A 232 31.27 -2.22 -26.89
C LEU A 232 30.90 -1.02 -26.01
N GLY A 233 31.84 -0.51 -25.22
CA GLY A 233 31.63 0.67 -24.36
C GLY A 233 30.51 0.47 -23.34
N THR A 234 30.43 -0.73 -22.76
CA THR A 234 29.36 -1.19 -21.87
C THR A 234 29.16 -0.24 -20.71
N GLU A 235 30.21 0.00 -19.95
CA GLU A 235 30.16 0.87 -18.77
C GLU A 235 29.65 2.28 -19.10
N LYS A 236 30.22 2.94 -20.11
CA LYS A 236 29.79 4.26 -20.57
C LYS A 236 28.31 4.30 -20.96
N LYS A 237 27.82 3.25 -21.63
CA LYS A 237 26.41 3.17 -22.05
C LYS A 237 25.47 2.93 -20.87
N LEU A 238 25.85 2.05 -19.94
CA LEU A 238 25.10 1.78 -18.72
C LEU A 238 25.02 3.04 -17.86
N ARG A 239 26.15 3.71 -17.58
CA ARG A 239 26.20 4.97 -16.80
C ARG A 239 25.33 6.05 -17.42
N LYS A 240 25.39 6.25 -18.74
CA LYS A 240 24.54 7.21 -19.44
C LYS A 240 23.05 6.86 -19.31
N SER A 241 22.71 5.59 -19.42
CA SER A 241 21.32 5.14 -19.29
C SER A 241 20.80 5.32 -17.85
N LEU A 242 21.62 4.96 -16.87
CA LEU A 242 21.32 5.08 -15.45
C LEU A 242 21.06 6.54 -15.08
N ALA A 243 21.98 7.44 -15.43
CA ALA A 243 21.85 8.87 -15.12
C ALA A 243 20.57 9.49 -15.72
N ALA A 244 20.20 9.08 -16.94
CA ALA A 244 18.98 9.56 -17.58
C ALA A 244 17.70 9.08 -16.88
N ASP A 245 17.69 7.87 -16.32
CA ASP A 245 16.52 7.37 -15.59
C ASP A 245 16.42 7.93 -14.18
N VAL A 246 17.55 8.13 -13.49
CA VAL A 246 17.59 8.82 -12.19
C VAL A 246 17.05 10.24 -12.35
N ALA A 247 17.55 11.01 -13.32
CA ALA A 247 17.03 12.35 -13.61
C ALA A 247 15.53 12.34 -13.90
N SER A 248 15.05 11.38 -14.69
CA SER A 248 13.62 11.26 -14.96
C SER A 248 12.81 10.89 -13.72
N LEU A 249 13.31 10.03 -12.83
CA LEU A 249 12.63 9.70 -11.57
C LEU A 249 12.53 10.93 -10.66
N VAL A 250 13.54 11.80 -10.62
CA VAL A 250 13.47 13.05 -9.85
C VAL A 250 12.30 13.93 -10.32
N GLU A 251 12.03 13.99 -11.62
CA GLU A 251 10.90 14.78 -12.18
C GLU A 251 9.51 14.25 -11.78
N TYR A 252 9.39 12.97 -11.40
CA TYR A 252 8.11 12.39 -10.95
C TYR A 252 7.85 12.57 -9.45
N ALA A 253 8.84 13.04 -8.69
CA ALA A 253 8.68 13.27 -7.26
C ALA A 253 7.63 14.37 -7.01
N GLN A 254 6.62 14.08 -6.21
CA GLN A 254 5.57 15.03 -5.86
C GLN A 254 5.55 15.31 -4.36
N PRO A 255 5.45 16.57 -3.92
CA PRO A 255 5.28 16.88 -2.50
C PRO A 255 3.94 16.35 -2.00
N HIS A 256 3.94 15.81 -0.78
CA HIS A 256 2.73 15.39 -0.11
C HIS A 256 2.18 16.52 0.77
N ARG A 257 0.86 16.66 0.84
CA ARG A 257 0.17 17.78 1.53
C ARG A 257 0.45 17.87 3.03
N HIS A 258 0.71 16.73 3.68
CA HIS A 258 1.05 16.65 5.11
C HIS A 258 2.57 16.61 5.37
N GLY A 259 3.37 16.93 4.34
CA GLY A 259 4.82 16.79 4.36
C GLY A 259 5.27 15.45 3.78
N GLY A 260 6.52 15.45 3.31
CA GLY A 260 7.11 14.32 2.59
C GLY A 260 6.97 14.44 1.08
N ILE A 261 7.45 13.43 0.38
CA ILE A 261 7.49 13.33 -1.07
C ILE A 261 7.03 11.92 -1.43
N TYR A 262 6.20 11.79 -2.46
CA TYR A 262 5.72 10.50 -2.92
C TYR A 262 5.67 10.45 -4.44
N TYR A 263 5.43 9.25 -4.96
CA TYR A 263 5.37 8.98 -6.38
C TYR A 263 3.96 8.49 -6.74
N PRO A 264 3.07 9.37 -7.23
CA PRO A 264 1.72 8.96 -7.57
C PRO A 264 1.77 7.88 -8.65
N ASN A 265 0.95 6.84 -8.52
CA ASN A 265 0.94 5.71 -9.45
C ASN A 265 2.29 4.98 -9.57
N ALA A 266 3.05 4.88 -8.47
CA ALA A 266 4.30 4.13 -8.43
C ALA A 266 4.14 2.71 -9.04
N VAL A 267 2.98 2.09 -8.82
CA VAL A 267 2.53 0.84 -9.45
C VAL A 267 1.13 1.04 -10.06
N MET A 268 0.99 0.81 -11.37
CA MET A 268 -0.29 0.84 -12.09
C MET A 268 -0.92 -0.56 -12.13
N PRO A 269 -2.26 -0.70 -12.27
CA PRO A 269 -3.20 -1.35 -11.33
C PRO A 269 -3.02 -2.87 -11.08
N TRP A 270 -2.07 -3.52 -11.73
CA TRP A 270 -1.75 -4.93 -11.52
C TRP A 270 -0.60 -5.09 -10.53
N ARG A 271 -0.92 -5.50 -9.31
CA ARG A 271 0.04 -5.80 -8.25
C ARG A 271 0.49 -7.26 -8.39
N GLY A 272 1.79 -7.51 -8.35
CA GLY A 272 2.39 -8.85 -8.41
C GLY A 272 3.27 -9.13 -7.19
N LEU A 273 3.70 -10.38 -7.02
CA LEU A 273 4.57 -10.76 -5.89
C LEU A 273 5.91 -10.02 -5.82
N LEU A 274 6.38 -9.48 -6.95
CA LEU A 274 7.61 -8.69 -7.04
C LEU A 274 7.35 -7.18 -7.20
N GLU A 275 6.08 -6.78 -7.26
CA GLU A 275 5.66 -5.46 -7.71
C GLU A 275 4.56 -4.93 -6.80
N THR A 276 4.94 -4.49 -5.59
CA THR A 276 4.08 -3.75 -4.68
C THR A 276 4.44 -2.27 -4.64
N GLU A 277 3.52 -1.44 -4.16
CA GLU A 277 3.74 0.00 -4.03
C GLU A 277 4.82 0.35 -3.02
N LEU A 278 4.85 -0.38 -1.89
CA LEU A 278 5.90 -0.24 -0.89
C LEU A 278 7.25 -0.66 -1.49
N ASP A 279 7.32 -1.79 -2.22
CA ASP A 279 8.55 -2.21 -2.91
C ASP A 279 9.08 -1.12 -3.85
N ALA A 280 8.19 -0.48 -4.61
CA ALA A 280 8.56 0.59 -5.53
C ALA A 280 9.13 1.81 -4.77
N HIS A 281 8.50 2.22 -3.67
CA HIS A 281 9.00 3.34 -2.87
C HIS A 281 10.29 3.00 -2.10
N CYS A 282 10.50 1.76 -1.67
CA CYS A 282 11.77 1.29 -1.11
C CYS A 282 12.90 1.37 -2.14
N ALA A 283 12.62 0.89 -3.35
CA ALA A 283 13.56 0.98 -4.45
C ALA A 283 13.91 2.44 -4.76
N LEU A 284 12.91 3.33 -4.75
CA LEU A 284 13.10 4.77 -4.93
C LEU A 284 13.95 5.38 -3.82
N ILE A 285 13.71 5.06 -2.54
CA ILE A 285 14.55 5.51 -1.42
C ILE A 285 16.01 5.14 -1.67
N ALA A 286 16.29 3.85 -1.94
CA ALA A 286 17.65 3.36 -2.16
C ALA A 286 18.33 4.06 -3.34
N ILE A 287 17.59 4.30 -4.43
CA ILE A 287 18.08 5.06 -5.59
C ILE A 287 18.40 6.50 -5.20
N MET A 288 17.47 7.20 -4.55
CA MET A 288 17.61 8.62 -4.26
C MET A 288 18.74 8.88 -3.26
N ASP A 289 18.90 8.04 -2.23
CA ASP A 289 20.06 8.13 -1.33
C ASP A 289 21.38 7.93 -2.08
N LYS A 290 21.46 6.89 -2.91
CA LYS A 290 22.70 6.53 -3.61
C LYS A 290 23.13 7.60 -4.63
N PHE A 291 22.18 8.28 -5.25
CA PHE A 291 22.44 9.25 -6.33
C PHE A 291 22.31 10.71 -5.90
N GLY A 292 22.39 11.01 -4.59
CA GLY A 292 22.55 12.38 -4.09
C GLY A 292 21.25 13.18 -3.96
N HIS A 293 20.11 12.51 -3.84
CA HIS A 293 18.77 13.09 -3.67
C HIS A 293 18.18 12.71 -2.30
N ALA A 294 18.96 12.89 -1.24
CA ALA A 294 18.57 12.51 0.13
C ALA A 294 17.32 13.25 0.63
N ASP A 295 17.07 14.46 0.13
CA ASP A 295 15.84 15.22 0.36
C ASP A 295 14.59 14.45 -0.13
N ILE A 296 14.65 13.91 -1.35
CA ILE A 296 13.59 13.07 -1.92
C ILE A 296 13.46 11.77 -1.13
N ALA A 297 14.58 11.09 -0.86
CA ALA A 297 14.59 9.84 -0.11
C ALA A 297 13.94 10.00 1.28
N ASN A 298 14.32 11.05 2.02
CA ASN A 298 13.75 11.36 3.32
C ASN A 298 12.29 11.80 3.24
N GLY A 299 11.91 12.51 2.17
CA GLY A 299 10.52 12.81 1.87
C GLY A 299 9.69 11.54 1.66
N ILE A 300 10.21 10.54 0.94
CA ILE A 300 9.54 9.24 0.76
C ILE A 300 9.45 8.48 2.07
N ARG A 301 10.50 8.45 2.89
CA ARG A 301 10.43 7.81 4.22
C ARG A 301 9.34 8.41 5.08
N LEU A 302 9.25 9.74 5.10
CA LEU A 302 8.18 10.46 5.81
C LEU A 302 6.81 10.08 5.23
N TRP A 303 6.65 10.06 3.91
CA TRP A 303 5.39 9.64 3.30
C TRP A 303 5.01 8.19 3.65
N ILE A 304 5.97 7.25 3.58
CA ILE A 304 5.78 5.85 4.01
C ILE A 304 5.31 5.83 5.47
N MET A 305 5.96 6.57 6.37
CA MET A 305 5.53 6.70 7.77
C MET A 305 4.07 7.16 7.90
N LEU A 306 3.64 8.14 7.11
CA LEU A 306 2.26 8.63 7.11
C LEU A 306 1.27 7.63 6.52
N GLN A 307 1.65 6.90 5.46
CA GLN A 307 0.79 5.87 4.89
C GLN A 307 0.53 4.71 5.87
N LYS A 308 1.40 4.49 6.86
CA LYS A 308 1.15 3.49 7.90
C LYS A 308 -0.01 3.89 8.81
N GLU A 309 -0.35 5.18 8.87
CA GLU A 309 -1.52 5.66 9.59
C GLU A 309 -2.81 5.46 8.80
N THR A 310 -2.77 5.59 7.48
CA THR A 310 -3.99 5.59 6.65
C THR A 310 -4.32 4.21 6.08
N GLN A 311 -3.32 3.33 5.97
CA GLN A 311 -3.45 2.04 5.32
C GLN A 311 -3.03 0.88 6.23
N ASP A 312 -3.83 -0.18 6.23
CA ASP A 312 -3.41 -1.45 6.79
C ASP A 312 -2.44 -2.11 5.81
N TRP A 313 -1.16 -2.02 6.13
CA TRP A 313 -0.15 -2.77 5.38
C TRP A 313 -0.22 -4.24 5.81
N LYS A 314 -1.30 -4.94 5.46
CA LYS A 314 -1.35 -6.39 5.62
C LYS A 314 -0.18 -6.99 4.88
N SER A 315 0.58 -7.82 5.58
CA SER A 315 1.52 -8.83 5.09
C SER A 315 1.76 -8.80 3.57
N GLY A 316 2.42 -7.75 3.08
CA GLY A 316 2.93 -7.59 1.72
C GLY A 316 4.45 -7.75 1.70
N SER A 317 5.03 -8.24 0.61
CA SER A 317 6.49 -8.48 0.52
C SER A 317 7.33 -7.24 0.80
N GLY A 318 6.85 -6.05 0.38
CA GLY A 318 7.55 -4.79 0.57
C GLY A 318 7.40 -4.13 1.94
N TYR A 319 6.60 -4.71 2.85
CA TYR A 319 6.38 -4.13 4.18
C TYR A 319 7.68 -4.02 4.99
N LEU A 320 8.38 -5.14 5.10
CA LEU A 320 9.62 -5.23 5.89
C LEU A 320 10.74 -4.40 5.26
N GLU A 321 10.83 -4.38 3.93
CA GLU A 321 11.77 -3.51 3.22
C GLU A 321 11.47 -2.02 3.46
N ALA A 322 10.18 -1.62 3.46
CA ALA A 322 9.76 -0.24 3.72
C ALA A 322 10.10 0.19 5.13
N LEU A 323 9.86 -0.70 6.07
CA LEU A 323 10.20 -0.51 7.45
C LEU A 323 11.71 -0.36 7.67
N ALA A 324 12.51 -1.27 7.09
CA ALA A 324 13.96 -1.18 7.12
C ALA A 324 14.46 0.15 6.53
N ALA A 325 13.91 0.55 5.38
CA ALA A 325 14.27 1.79 4.70
C ALA A 325 13.96 3.03 5.55
N VAL A 326 12.82 3.05 6.25
CA VAL A 326 12.43 4.13 7.17
C VAL A 326 13.32 4.16 8.41
N LEU A 327 13.57 3.00 9.04
CA LEU A 327 14.39 2.90 10.25
C LEU A 327 15.85 3.29 10.02
N ASN A 328 16.35 3.12 8.79
CA ASN A 328 17.67 3.60 8.37
C ASN A 328 17.70 5.11 8.03
N GLY A 329 16.57 5.82 8.15
CA GLY A 329 16.48 7.26 7.93
C GLY A 329 17.11 8.12 9.04
N PRO A 330 17.25 9.43 8.81
CA PRO A 330 17.77 10.35 9.82
C PRO A 330 16.82 10.47 11.03
N ALA A 331 17.37 10.85 12.19
CA ALA A 331 16.62 11.03 13.43
C ALA A 331 15.40 11.95 13.26
N SER A 332 15.52 13.00 12.45
CA SER A 332 14.41 13.91 12.15
C SER A 332 13.20 13.19 11.54
N VAL A 333 13.39 12.22 10.64
CA VAL A 333 12.28 11.45 10.08
C VAL A 333 11.65 10.59 11.17
N LEU A 334 12.47 9.91 11.98
CA LEU A 334 12.02 9.00 13.05
C LEU A 334 11.38 9.68 14.27
N GLU A 335 11.70 10.96 14.50
CA GLU A 335 11.11 11.79 15.56
C GLU A 335 9.75 12.36 15.18
N THR A 336 9.31 12.18 13.93
CA THR A 336 7.97 12.58 13.48
C THR A 336 6.91 11.90 14.33
N LYS A 337 5.95 12.72 14.77
CA LYS A 337 4.84 12.30 15.60
C LYS A 337 3.53 12.65 14.91
N VAL A 338 2.46 11.99 15.31
CA VAL A 338 1.11 12.41 14.94
C VAL A 338 0.34 12.78 16.18
N LEU A 339 -0.20 14.00 16.16
CA LEU A 339 -1.12 14.49 17.15
C LEU A 339 -2.53 14.12 16.68
N ALA A 340 -3.26 13.38 17.49
CA ALA A 340 -4.66 13.05 17.25
C ALA A 340 -5.49 13.49 18.46
N LEU A 341 -6.56 14.23 18.19
CA LEU A 341 -7.55 14.61 19.19
C LEU A 341 -8.84 13.87 18.85
N LYS A 342 -9.49 13.30 19.86
CA LYS A 342 -10.75 12.57 19.69
C LYS A 342 -11.69 12.88 20.85
N SER A 343 -12.96 13.12 20.52
CA SER A 343 -14.02 13.25 21.52
C SER A 343 -15.26 12.51 21.05
N THR A 344 -15.96 11.89 22.01
CA THR A 344 -17.23 11.19 21.77
C THR A 344 -18.29 11.86 22.62
N TYR A 345 -19.39 12.25 21.99
CA TYR A 345 -20.44 13.07 22.58
C TYR A 345 -21.80 12.61 22.09
N THR A 346 -22.86 13.00 22.81
CA THR A 346 -24.24 12.70 22.43
C THR A 346 -24.98 13.99 22.19
N VAL A 347 -25.61 14.11 21.02
CA VAL A 347 -26.24 15.34 20.54
C VAL A 347 -27.62 15.02 19.92
N PRO A 348 -28.64 15.89 20.05
CA PRO A 348 -29.89 15.75 19.31
C PRO A 348 -29.66 15.75 17.79
N PHE A 349 -30.47 15.00 17.03
CA PHE A 349 -30.23 14.84 15.58
C PHE A 349 -30.27 16.18 14.82
N GLU A 350 -31.09 17.13 15.29
CA GLU A 350 -31.29 18.45 14.67
C GLU A 350 -30.14 19.42 14.92
N GLU A 351 -29.31 19.15 15.93
CA GLU A 351 -28.16 19.99 16.31
C GLU A 351 -26.85 19.48 15.71
N VAL A 352 -26.87 18.33 15.03
CA VAL A 352 -25.67 17.78 14.39
C VAL A 352 -25.26 18.63 13.21
N LYS A 353 -24.03 19.15 13.25
CA LYS A 353 -23.32 19.76 12.14
C LYS A 353 -22.46 18.73 11.42
N ALA A 354 -22.26 18.94 10.12
CA ALA A 354 -21.32 18.15 9.35
C ALA A 354 -19.89 18.43 9.83
N ALA A 355 -19.14 17.37 10.08
CA ALA A 355 -17.75 17.45 10.52
C ALA A 355 -16.95 16.32 9.88
N GLY A 356 -15.67 16.55 9.63
CA GLY A 356 -14.83 15.54 9.01
C GLY A 356 -13.34 15.82 9.11
N ASN A 357 -12.57 14.74 9.13
CA ASN A 357 -11.12 14.76 9.03
C ASN A 357 -10.71 13.99 7.76
N GLU A 358 -10.45 14.75 6.70
CA GLU A 358 -10.02 14.26 5.38
C GLU A 358 -10.93 13.22 4.72
N MET A 359 -12.16 13.12 5.23
CA MET A 359 -13.25 12.35 4.67
C MET A 359 -14.51 13.20 4.72
N SER A 360 -15.47 12.92 3.86
CA SER A 360 -16.78 13.54 3.93
C SER A 360 -17.87 12.56 3.51
N VAL A 361 -19.05 12.73 4.11
CA VAL A 361 -20.28 12.02 3.76
C VAL A 361 -21.41 13.05 3.73
N ALA A 362 -22.14 13.09 2.62
CA ALA A 362 -23.31 13.93 2.46
C ALA A 362 -24.43 13.11 1.82
N VAL A 363 -25.51 12.91 2.55
CA VAL A 363 -26.66 12.12 2.15
C VAL A 363 -27.85 13.04 1.94
N ALA A 364 -28.54 12.86 0.82
CA ALA A 364 -29.76 13.61 0.54
C ALA A 364 -30.75 12.75 -0.26
N PRO A 365 -32.06 12.93 -0.05
CA PRO A 365 -33.05 12.31 -0.89
C PRO A 365 -33.13 13.03 -2.24
N GLU A 366 -33.31 12.30 -3.33
CA GLU A 366 -33.42 12.84 -4.68
C GLU A 366 -34.91 13.08 -5.01
N GLY A 367 -35.28 14.35 -5.18
CA GLY A 367 -36.64 14.73 -5.60
C GLY A 367 -37.74 14.52 -4.56
N ALA A 368 -37.41 14.44 -3.26
CA ALA A 368 -38.37 14.13 -2.20
C ALA A 368 -39.17 15.35 -1.70
N SER A 369 -39.97 15.94 -2.58
CA SER A 369 -41.12 16.76 -2.18
C SER A 369 -42.37 15.88 -2.19
N ASP A 370 -43.11 15.81 -1.08
CA ASP A 370 -44.40 15.10 -0.94
C ASP A 370 -44.34 13.58 -1.17
N VAL A 371 -43.49 12.88 -0.42
CA VAL A 371 -43.39 11.41 -0.46
C VAL A 371 -44.66 10.76 0.07
N LYS A 372 -45.25 9.84 -0.69
CA LYS A 372 -46.46 9.08 -0.32
C LYS A 372 -46.14 7.61 -0.05
N ILE A 373 -47.01 6.94 0.70
CA ILE A 373 -46.94 5.48 0.83
C ILE A 373 -47.00 4.84 -0.57
N GLY A 374 -46.06 3.94 -0.84
CA GLY A 374 -45.90 3.26 -2.12
C GLY A 374 -44.85 3.87 -3.04
N ASP A 375 -44.42 5.12 -2.78
CA ASP A 375 -43.41 5.78 -3.58
C ASP A 375 -42.04 5.12 -3.43
N ARG A 376 -41.27 5.18 -4.53
CA ARG A 376 -39.87 4.79 -4.54
C ARG A 376 -39.01 6.02 -4.32
N VAL A 377 -38.40 6.10 -3.15
CA VAL A 377 -37.48 7.18 -2.76
C VAL A 377 -36.06 6.77 -3.08
N LYS A 378 -35.29 7.65 -3.70
CA LYS A 378 -33.85 7.47 -3.91
C LYS A 378 -33.09 8.34 -2.93
N ILE A 379 -32.16 7.74 -2.21
CA ILE A 379 -31.24 8.43 -1.31
C ILE A 379 -29.86 8.36 -1.93
N ARG A 380 -29.27 9.53 -2.20
CA ARG A 380 -27.92 9.67 -2.77
C ARG A 380 -26.94 10.01 -1.66
N ALA A 381 -25.94 9.14 -1.48
CA ALA A 381 -24.79 9.38 -0.63
C ALA A 381 -23.58 9.80 -1.48
N ARG A 382 -23.05 10.98 -1.20
CA ARG A 382 -21.80 11.51 -1.77
C ARG A 382 -20.69 11.36 -0.75
N LEU A 383 -19.69 10.57 -1.11
CA LEU A 383 -18.57 10.21 -0.24
C LEU A 383 -17.29 10.77 -0.86
N THR A 384 -16.41 11.33 -0.04
CA THR A 384 -15.07 11.73 -0.48
C THR A 384 -14.03 11.27 0.52
N SER A 385 -12.88 10.81 0.03
CA SER A 385 -11.66 10.66 0.83
C SER A 385 -10.54 11.40 0.11
N VAL A 386 -9.72 12.13 0.87
CA VAL A 386 -8.60 12.88 0.28
C VAL A 386 -7.40 11.98 -0.04
N GLU A 387 -7.38 10.74 0.46
CA GLU A 387 -6.37 9.72 0.15
C GLU A 387 -7.01 8.33 0.08
N ASN A 388 -6.29 7.35 -0.48
CA ASN A 388 -6.67 5.95 -0.38
C ASN A 388 -6.64 5.49 1.09
N ARG A 389 -7.69 4.84 1.56
CA ARG A 389 -7.80 4.36 2.95
C ARG A 389 -8.23 2.91 3.02
N SER A 390 -7.66 2.17 3.96
CA SER A 390 -8.02 0.77 4.19
C SER A 390 -9.18 0.64 5.19
N PHE A 391 -10.04 -0.35 4.99
CA PHE A 391 -11.13 -0.71 5.91
C PHE A 391 -12.03 0.46 6.26
N VAL A 392 -12.64 1.07 5.24
CA VAL A 392 -13.60 2.15 5.44
C VAL A 392 -15.00 1.58 5.59
N LYS A 393 -15.67 1.95 6.68
CA LYS A 393 -17.09 1.69 6.94
C LYS A 393 -17.89 2.96 6.68
N VAL A 394 -18.87 2.87 5.79
CA VAL A 394 -19.91 3.88 5.60
C VAL A 394 -21.19 3.36 6.25
N THR A 395 -21.83 4.17 7.07
CA THR A 395 -23.11 3.85 7.69
C THR A 395 -24.14 4.87 7.21
N ILE A 396 -25.20 4.39 6.57
CA ILE A 396 -26.30 5.19 6.03
C ILE A 396 -27.59 4.74 6.74
N PRO A 397 -27.99 5.42 7.83
CA PRO A 397 -29.24 5.17 8.51
C PRO A 397 -30.44 5.62 7.66
N PHE A 398 -31.59 4.98 7.87
CA PHE A 398 -32.84 5.38 7.23
C PHE A 398 -34.01 5.30 8.22
N GLY A 399 -35.04 6.12 8.00
CA GLY A 399 -36.20 6.20 8.89
C GLY A 399 -37.08 4.94 8.81
N ALA A 400 -37.78 4.61 9.89
CA ALA A 400 -38.63 3.42 10.00
C ALA A 400 -39.82 3.36 9.00
N GLY A 401 -40.12 4.46 8.31
CA GLY A 401 -41.10 4.51 7.23
C GLY A 401 -40.56 4.01 5.88
N LEU A 402 -39.25 3.77 5.77
CA LEU A 402 -38.58 3.33 4.55
C LEU A 402 -38.15 1.86 4.64
N VAL A 403 -38.30 1.14 3.54
CA VAL A 403 -37.80 -0.23 3.39
C VAL A 403 -36.92 -0.30 2.15
N PRO A 404 -35.65 -0.79 2.24
CA PRO A 404 -34.80 -0.94 1.06
C PRO A 404 -35.45 -1.79 -0.03
N VAL A 405 -35.36 -1.35 -1.28
CA VAL A 405 -35.83 -2.13 -2.44
C VAL A 405 -35.04 -3.43 -2.55
N ASN A 406 -33.72 -3.36 -2.35
CA ASN A 406 -32.84 -4.52 -2.29
C ASN A 406 -32.39 -4.79 -0.84
N GLN A 407 -32.98 -5.81 -0.24
CA GLN A 407 -32.74 -6.20 1.15
C GLN A 407 -31.61 -7.24 1.31
N ILE A 408 -31.01 -7.68 0.19
CA ILE A 408 -29.98 -8.73 0.23
C ILE A 408 -28.60 -8.09 0.45
N SER A 409 -27.93 -8.50 1.51
CA SER A 409 -26.52 -8.22 1.74
C SER A 409 -25.62 -8.97 0.75
N GLY A 410 -24.49 -8.39 0.36
CA GLY A 410 -23.56 -9.03 -0.56
C GLY A 410 -22.51 -8.10 -1.13
N TYR A 411 -21.55 -8.67 -1.85
CA TYR A 411 -20.48 -7.92 -2.50
C TYR A 411 -20.99 -7.19 -3.75
N ARG A 412 -20.58 -5.93 -3.91
CA ARG A 412 -20.96 -5.01 -4.98
C ARG A 412 -19.75 -4.17 -5.35
N TRP A 413 -19.28 -4.27 -6.59
CA TRP A 413 -18.37 -3.29 -7.23
C TRP A 413 -17.31 -2.66 -6.30
N GLY A 414 -16.57 -3.48 -5.52
CA GLY A 414 -15.49 -3.00 -4.65
C GLY A 414 -15.81 -2.87 -3.16
N TYR A 415 -17.05 -3.08 -2.72
CA TYR A 415 -17.45 -3.08 -1.31
C TYR A 415 -18.44 -4.20 -0.95
N TYR A 416 -18.48 -4.56 0.32
CA TYR A 416 -19.53 -5.43 0.87
C TYR A 416 -20.66 -4.57 1.44
N ARG A 417 -21.88 -4.77 0.91
CA ARG A 417 -23.09 -4.10 1.36
C ARG A 417 -23.81 -4.97 2.38
N ASN A 418 -24.01 -4.45 3.59
CA ASN A 418 -24.74 -5.11 4.66
C ASN A 418 -26.04 -4.32 4.95
N VAL A 419 -27.19 -4.93 4.67
CA VAL A 419 -28.50 -4.32 4.93
C VAL A 419 -28.98 -4.75 6.31
N LEU A 420 -29.21 -3.78 7.18
CA LEU A 420 -29.81 -3.97 8.50
C LEU A 420 -31.20 -3.34 8.53
N ASN A 421 -31.90 -3.49 9.66
CA ASN A 421 -33.28 -3.01 9.81
C ASN A 421 -33.40 -1.48 9.84
N ASP A 422 -32.37 -0.79 10.31
CA ASP A 422 -32.35 0.66 10.58
C ASP A 422 -31.29 1.41 9.75
N ARG A 423 -30.41 0.69 9.05
CA ARG A 423 -29.29 1.26 8.31
C ARG A 423 -28.74 0.32 7.24
N ILE A 424 -28.02 0.90 6.29
CA ILE A 424 -27.16 0.18 5.34
C ILE A 424 -25.72 0.47 5.73
N GLU A 425 -24.91 -0.57 5.85
CA GLU A 425 -23.47 -0.46 6.06
C GLU A 425 -22.71 -0.88 4.80
N LEU A 426 -21.76 -0.06 4.37
CA LEU A 426 -20.91 -0.32 3.21
C LEU A 426 -19.48 -0.49 3.70
N TRP A 427 -18.90 -1.65 3.43
CA TRP A 427 -17.57 -2.05 3.89
C TRP A 427 -16.60 -2.10 2.72
N TYR A 428 -15.69 -1.15 2.67
CA TYR A 428 -14.64 -1.06 1.67
C TYR A 428 -13.35 -1.65 2.22
N GLU A 429 -12.74 -2.58 1.48
CA GLU A 429 -11.39 -3.05 1.80
C GLU A 429 -10.36 -1.94 1.53
N VAL A 430 -10.50 -1.26 0.37
CA VAL A 430 -9.76 -0.06 0.01
C VAL A 430 -10.77 0.95 -0.54
N PHE A 431 -10.87 2.10 0.12
CA PHE A 431 -11.66 3.23 -0.35
C PHE A 431 -10.75 4.21 -1.11
N PRO A 432 -11.04 4.49 -2.39
CA PRO A 432 -10.17 5.28 -3.25
C PRO A 432 -10.15 6.78 -2.90
N GLU A 433 -9.07 7.45 -3.31
CA GLU A 433 -8.93 8.91 -3.38
C GLU A 433 -9.81 9.48 -4.50
N GLU A 434 -11.12 9.48 -4.30
CA GLU A 434 -12.06 10.06 -5.25
C GLU A 434 -13.39 10.45 -4.60
N LYS A 435 -14.23 11.10 -5.41
CA LYS A 435 -15.63 11.31 -5.09
C LYS A 435 -16.42 10.08 -5.54
N THR A 436 -16.94 9.34 -4.59
CA THR A 436 -17.81 8.19 -4.84
C THR A 436 -19.26 8.58 -4.61
N GLU A 437 -20.13 8.26 -5.56
CA GLU A 437 -21.57 8.42 -5.39
C GLU A 437 -22.26 7.05 -5.32
N ILE A 438 -23.16 6.92 -4.35
CA ILE A 438 -23.93 5.70 -4.13
C ILE A 438 -25.40 6.10 -4.03
N VAL A 439 -26.25 5.37 -4.74
CA VAL A 439 -27.69 5.58 -4.72
C VAL A 439 -28.34 4.34 -4.14
N GLU A 440 -29.05 4.54 -3.04
CA GLU A 440 -29.87 3.52 -2.39
C GLU A 440 -31.34 3.84 -2.62
N GLU A 441 -32.13 2.81 -2.88
CA GLU A 441 -33.53 2.97 -3.23
C GLU A 441 -34.41 2.29 -2.18
N PHE A 442 -35.48 2.98 -1.80
CA PHE A 442 -36.38 2.59 -0.74
C PHE A 442 -37.82 2.69 -1.20
N TYR A 443 -38.69 1.84 -0.66
CA TYR A 443 -40.13 2.04 -0.70
C TYR A 443 -40.59 2.75 0.57
N ALA A 444 -41.44 3.77 0.41
CA ALA A 444 -42.17 4.39 1.52
C ALA A 444 -43.34 3.47 1.91
N THR A 445 -43.42 3.07 3.18
CA THR A 445 -44.36 2.03 3.66
C THR A 445 -45.29 2.50 4.77
N ARG A 446 -44.94 3.57 5.48
CA ARG A 446 -45.71 4.09 6.61
C ARG A 446 -45.80 5.60 6.52
N ALA A 447 -46.99 6.15 6.72
CA ALA A 447 -47.18 7.60 6.85
C ALA A 447 -46.71 8.07 8.23
N GLY A 448 -46.21 9.30 8.28
CA GLY A 448 -45.72 9.95 9.49
C GLY A 448 -44.45 10.76 9.26
N SER A 449 -44.01 11.43 10.33
CA SER A 449 -42.72 12.12 10.39
C SER A 449 -41.67 11.15 10.93
N PHE A 450 -40.64 10.88 10.13
CA PHE A 450 -39.54 10.01 10.53
C PHE A 450 -38.23 10.79 10.54
N GLN A 451 -37.38 10.48 11.51
CA GLN A 451 -36.00 10.95 11.58
C GLN A 451 -35.08 9.73 11.71
N ALA A 452 -33.83 9.90 11.28
CA ALA A 452 -32.80 8.89 11.41
C ALA A 452 -31.50 9.53 11.93
N PRO A 453 -30.60 8.75 12.53
CA PRO A 453 -29.25 9.23 12.81
C PRO A 453 -28.57 9.73 11.52
N VAL A 454 -27.65 10.69 11.65
CA VAL A 454 -26.87 11.17 10.50
C VAL A 454 -25.96 10.05 9.97
N ALA A 455 -25.69 10.08 8.67
CA ALA A 455 -24.74 9.18 8.06
C ALA A 455 -23.31 9.43 8.55
N THR A 456 -22.51 8.37 8.62
CA THR A 456 -21.11 8.45 9.07
C THR A 456 -20.21 7.65 8.14
N ILE A 457 -18.98 8.11 7.96
CA ILE A 457 -17.90 7.40 7.28
C ILE A 457 -16.70 7.33 8.21
N VAL A 458 -16.10 6.14 8.39
CA VAL A 458 -15.01 5.92 9.34
C VAL A 458 -13.99 4.97 8.73
N CYS A 459 -12.70 5.30 8.85
CA CYS A 459 -11.61 4.34 8.66
C CYS A 459 -11.46 3.49 9.92
N GLU A 460 -11.82 2.21 9.87
CA GLU A 460 -11.73 1.30 11.03
C GLU A 460 -10.27 1.03 11.42
N TYR A 461 -9.35 1.09 10.46
CA TYR A 461 -7.91 0.97 10.72
C TYR A 461 -7.36 2.18 11.50
N ALA A 462 -7.78 3.39 11.13
CA ALA A 462 -7.38 4.63 11.78
C ALA A 462 -8.61 5.51 12.07
N PRO A 463 -9.29 5.29 13.21
CA PRO A 463 -10.59 5.90 13.53
C PRO A 463 -10.60 7.42 13.70
N HIS A 464 -9.44 8.07 13.64
CA HIS A 464 -9.35 9.52 13.62
C HIS A 464 -9.64 10.11 12.23
N TYR A 465 -9.56 9.29 11.16
CA TYR A 465 -10.10 9.63 9.85
C TYR A 465 -11.56 9.21 9.77
N ARG A 466 -12.42 10.20 9.81
CA ARG A 466 -13.87 10.01 9.87
C ARG A 466 -14.60 11.27 9.46
N ALA A 467 -15.88 11.11 9.15
CA ALA A 467 -16.79 12.22 9.02
C ALA A 467 -18.21 11.81 9.37
N ASN A 468 -19.03 12.80 9.70
CA ASN A 468 -20.47 12.69 9.82
C ASN A 468 -21.15 13.78 8.99
N ASP A 469 -22.34 13.46 8.53
CA ASP A 469 -23.22 14.40 7.84
C ASP A 469 -23.95 15.31 8.85
N ALA A 470 -24.66 16.32 8.34
CA ALA A 470 -25.63 17.13 9.09
C ALA A 470 -27.08 16.67 8.85
N TRP A 471 -27.36 15.94 7.76
CA TRP A 471 -28.74 15.56 7.44
C TRP A 471 -29.25 14.48 8.40
N ASN A 472 -30.26 14.83 9.20
CA ASN A 472 -30.91 13.98 10.21
C ASN A 472 -31.96 13.00 9.63
N GLY A 473 -31.89 12.71 8.34
CA GLY A 473 -32.80 11.77 7.69
C GLY A 473 -34.27 12.16 7.75
N ARG A 474 -34.60 13.43 8.07
CA ARG A 474 -35.99 13.84 8.25
C ARG A 474 -36.76 13.70 6.95
N LEU A 475 -37.82 12.91 6.99
CA LEU A 475 -38.73 12.66 5.88
C LEU A 475 -40.17 12.65 6.39
N GLU A 476 -41.03 13.43 5.75
CA GLU A 476 -42.47 13.39 5.96
C GLU A 476 -43.06 12.46 4.89
N ILE A 477 -43.82 11.45 5.31
CA ILE A 477 -44.51 10.53 4.41
C ILE A 477 -46.02 10.70 4.60
N SER A 478 -46.77 11.04 3.56
CA SER A 478 -48.23 11.13 3.61
C SER A 478 -48.89 9.81 3.24
N ALA A 479 -50.12 9.60 3.74
CA ALA A 479 -50.92 8.43 3.41
C ALA A 479 -51.57 8.52 2.02
N GLU A 480 -51.78 9.75 1.52
CA GLU A 480 -52.40 10.08 0.23
C GLU A 480 -51.64 11.14 -0.55
#